data_AF-A0A7K4H499-F1
#
_entry.id   AF-A0A7K4H499-F1
#
_cell.length_a   1.000
_cell.length_b   1.000
_cell.length_c   1.000
_cell.angle_alpha   90.00
_cell.angle_beta   90.00
_cell.angle_gamma   90.00
#
_symmetry.space_group_name_H-M   'P 1'
#
loop_
_entity.id
_entity.type
_entity.pdbx_description
1 polymer ?
#
loop_
_entity_poly.entity_id
_entity_poly.type
_entity_poly.pdbx_seq_one_letter_code
_entity_poly.pdbx_strand_id
1 'polypeptide(L)'
;MEKSEEQFWKDFIKKHTNSFIVLIIACVCVIIGALLVVFWIIEVNPFVHPRTGTFNDWTLNYIVGFIIQIILGELLFVGIPTGLFFGAGGYLWWRKLPAEEKQEFKEREKKETHRTKDYGGGGGFSFFMFIAYCIYIAVDGNYNATLGSQPYSYWVYSWFLTLMWIIIVLGIPAGIILLIVYFKVWRKKSE
;
A
#
# COMPACT_ATOMS: atom_id res chain seq x y z
N MET A 1 -1.73 -1.86 -42.55
CA MET A 1 -0.42 -1.35 -42.05
C MET A 1 -0.54 -1.25 -40.54
N GLU A 2 0.23 -2.05 -39.81
CA GLU A 2 0.20 -2.03 -38.35
C GLU A 2 0.77 -0.70 -37.85
N LYS A 3 -0.08 0.15 -37.24
CA LYS A 3 0.37 1.43 -36.67
C LYS A 3 1.28 1.14 -35.48
N SER A 4 2.41 1.85 -35.42
CA SER A 4 3.29 1.90 -34.25
C SER A 4 2.47 2.22 -32.99
N GLU A 5 2.84 1.64 -31.86
CA GLU A 5 2.17 1.81 -30.57
C GLU A 5 2.01 3.30 -30.20
N GLU A 6 3.05 4.10 -30.46
CA GLU A 6 3.04 5.54 -30.19
C GLU A 6 2.05 6.30 -31.09
N GLN A 7 1.90 5.88 -32.35
CA GLN A 7 0.93 6.46 -33.28
C GLN A 7 -0.51 6.06 -32.91
N PHE A 8 -0.72 4.82 -32.48
CA PHE A 8 -2.02 4.36 -31.98
C PHE A 8 -2.47 5.19 -30.77
N TRP A 9 -1.61 5.37 -29.76
CA TRP A 9 -1.94 6.17 -28.58
C TRP A 9 -2.18 7.65 -28.91
N LYS A 10 -1.36 8.25 -29.80
CA LYS A 10 -1.57 9.63 -30.24
C LYS A 10 -2.91 9.83 -30.95
N ASP A 11 -3.28 8.92 -31.85
CA ASP A 11 -4.55 8.98 -32.57
C ASP A 11 -5.74 8.75 -31.63
N PHE A 12 -5.60 7.82 -30.69
CA PHE A 12 -6.63 7.52 -29.70
C PHE A 12 -6.89 8.71 -28.75
N ILE A 13 -5.82 9.32 -28.22
CA ILE A 13 -5.93 10.51 -27.35
C ILE A 13 -6.57 11.66 -28.12
N LYS A 14 -6.15 11.91 -29.36
CA LYS A 14 -6.78 12.96 -30.20
C LYS A 14 -8.27 12.71 -30.40
N LYS A 15 -8.66 11.47 -30.71
CA LYS A 15 -10.06 11.07 -30.90
C LYS A 15 -10.91 11.23 -29.64
N HIS A 16 -10.34 10.98 -28.47
CA HIS A 16 -11.04 11.01 -27.17
C HIS A 16 -10.57 12.15 -26.25
N THR A 17 -10.10 13.28 -26.81
CA THR A 17 -9.46 14.38 -26.06
C THR A 17 -10.33 14.89 -24.89
N ASN A 18 -11.65 15.03 -25.09
CA ASN A 18 -12.55 15.47 -24.03
C ASN A 18 -12.59 14.49 -22.85
N SER A 19 -12.61 13.18 -23.13
CA SER A 19 -12.58 12.14 -22.08
C SER A 19 -11.24 12.14 -21.34
N PHE A 20 -10.16 12.40 -22.06
CA PHE A 20 -8.81 12.49 -21.48
C PHE A 20 -8.66 13.71 -20.56
N ILE A 21 -9.20 14.87 -20.94
CA ILE A 21 -9.24 16.07 -20.09
C ILE A 21 -10.02 15.78 -18.80
N VAL A 22 -11.19 15.15 -18.91
CA VAL A 22 -12.00 14.75 -17.74
C VAL A 22 -11.21 13.81 -16.82
N LEU A 23 -10.44 12.87 -17.39
CA LEU A 23 -9.61 11.95 -16.62
C LEU A 23 -8.50 12.70 -15.86
N ILE A 24 -7.81 13.65 -16.49
CA ILE A 24 -6.79 14.47 -15.82
C ILE A 24 -7.41 15.27 -14.67
N ILE A 25 -8.55 15.92 -14.92
CA ILE A 25 -9.26 16.68 -13.89
C ILE A 25 -9.65 15.75 -12.72
N ALA A 26 -10.18 14.56 -13.01
CA ALA A 26 -10.52 13.58 -12.00
C ALA A 26 -9.29 13.18 -11.15
N CYS A 27 -8.14 12.90 -11.78
CA CYS A 27 -6.90 12.59 -11.06
C CYS A 27 -6.47 13.74 -10.13
N VAL A 28 -6.53 14.99 -10.60
CA VAL A 28 -6.20 16.16 -9.77
C VAL A 28 -7.18 16.28 -8.60
N CYS A 29 -8.48 16.09 -8.83
CA CYS A 29 -9.50 16.08 -7.77
C CYS A 29 -9.25 14.98 -6.72
N VAL A 30 -8.81 13.80 -7.13
CA VAL A 30 -8.46 12.69 -6.22
C VAL A 30 -7.28 13.08 -5.33
N ILE A 31 -6.23 13.66 -5.90
CA ILE A 31 -5.05 14.13 -5.15
C ILE A 31 -5.44 15.22 -4.15
N ILE A 32 -6.19 16.23 -4.59
CA ILE A 32 -6.66 17.30 -3.72
C ILE A 32 -7.55 16.73 -2.60
N GLY A 33 -8.46 15.81 -2.93
CA GLY A 33 -9.32 15.13 -1.96
C GLY A 33 -8.51 14.39 -0.89
N ALA A 34 -7.47 13.65 -1.28
CA ALA A 34 -6.58 12.97 -0.34
C ALA A 34 -5.88 13.95 0.62
N LEU A 35 -5.33 15.05 0.09
CA LEU A 35 -4.70 16.08 0.92
C LEU A 35 -5.69 16.73 1.90
N LEU A 36 -6.91 17.03 1.44
CA LEU A 36 -7.96 17.60 2.29
C LEU A 36 -8.39 16.64 3.41
N VAL A 37 -8.47 15.34 3.13
CA VAL A 37 -8.75 14.33 4.15
C VAL A 37 -7.66 14.31 5.21
N VAL A 38 -6.38 14.34 4.81
CA VAL A 38 -5.27 14.40 5.76
C VAL A 38 -5.35 15.66 6.63
N PHE A 39 -5.57 16.84 6.04
CA PHE A 39 -5.73 18.08 6.81
C PHE A 39 -6.91 18.02 7.77
N TRP A 40 -8.06 17.52 7.31
CA TRP A 40 -9.25 17.37 8.14
C TRP A 40 -9.00 16.43 9.33
N ILE A 41 -8.31 15.32 9.11
CA ILE A 41 -7.96 14.38 10.18
C ILE A 41 -6.99 15.03 11.17
N ILE A 42 -6.00 15.79 10.71
CA ILE A 42 -5.11 16.55 11.60
C ILE A 42 -5.89 17.53 12.49
N GLU A 43 -6.92 18.19 11.94
CA GLU A 43 -7.74 19.15 12.68
C GLU A 43 -8.71 18.53 13.69
N VAL A 44 -9.23 17.34 13.39
CA VAL A 44 -10.27 16.66 14.19
C VAL A 44 -9.70 15.51 15.04
N ASN A 45 -8.41 15.21 14.91
CA ASN A 45 -7.74 14.13 15.63
C ASN A 45 -8.03 14.18 17.15
N PRO A 46 -8.60 13.12 17.75
CA PRO A 46 -8.94 13.08 19.18
C PRO A 46 -7.77 12.71 20.11
N PHE A 47 -6.64 12.28 19.56
CA PHE A 47 -5.53 11.65 20.29
C PHE A 47 -4.53 12.67 20.87
N VAL A 48 -4.23 13.73 20.14
CA VAL A 48 -3.26 14.76 20.54
C VAL A 48 -3.99 16.10 20.49
N HIS A 49 -3.75 16.95 21.50
CA HIS A 49 -4.38 18.28 21.61
C HIS A 49 -4.50 18.95 20.23
N PRO A 50 -5.72 19.08 19.69
CA PRO A 50 -5.90 19.53 18.32
C PRO A 50 -5.19 20.87 18.10
N ARG A 51 -4.30 20.92 17.09
CA ARG A 51 -3.49 22.09 16.68
C ARG A 51 -2.40 22.57 17.64
N THR A 52 -2.41 22.17 18.92
CA THR A 52 -1.45 22.67 19.93
C THR A 52 -0.50 21.59 20.45
N GLY A 53 -0.75 20.32 20.17
CA GLY A 53 0.12 19.24 20.58
C GLY A 53 1.47 19.25 19.86
N THR A 54 2.51 18.93 20.60
CA THR A 54 3.88 18.79 20.11
C THR A 54 4.18 17.34 19.76
N PHE A 55 5.29 17.09 19.06
CA PHE A 55 5.74 15.71 18.77
C PHE A 55 5.96 14.88 20.05
N ASN A 56 6.31 15.53 21.17
CA ASN A 56 6.52 14.85 22.44
C ASN A 56 5.23 14.33 23.06
N ASP A 57 4.06 14.86 22.69
CA ASP A 57 2.76 14.42 23.22
C ASP A 57 2.24 13.15 22.53
N TRP A 58 2.90 12.73 21.45
CA TRP A 58 2.54 11.51 20.75
C TRP A 58 2.96 10.29 21.55
N THR A 59 2.09 9.29 21.55
CA THR A 59 2.36 7.94 22.04
C THR A 59 2.28 6.97 20.87
N LEU A 60 2.85 5.78 20.99
CA LEU A 60 2.74 4.78 19.94
C LEU A 60 1.27 4.39 19.66
N ASN A 61 0.46 4.33 20.72
CA ASN A 61 -1.00 4.17 20.62
C ASN A 61 -1.64 5.25 19.73
N TYR A 62 -1.33 6.52 19.98
CA TYR A 62 -1.88 7.65 19.20
C TYR A 62 -1.41 7.64 17.75
N ILE A 63 -0.15 7.25 17.49
CA ILE A 63 0.37 7.08 16.13
C ILE A 63 -0.42 6.01 15.39
N VAL A 64 -0.62 4.85 16.00
CA VAL A 64 -1.39 3.75 15.40
C VAL A 64 -2.83 4.18 15.14
N GLY A 65 -3.49 4.79 16.13
CA GLY A 65 -4.86 5.30 15.97
C GLY A 65 -4.99 6.33 14.85
N PHE A 66 -4.03 7.26 14.77
CA PHE A 66 -4.00 8.28 13.73
C PHE A 66 -3.77 7.69 12.34
N ILE A 67 -2.85 6.73 12.19
CA ILE A 67 -2.62 6.02 10.92
C ILE A 67 -3.89 5.28 10.47
N ILE A 68 -4.57 4.58 11.39
CA ILE A 68 -5.84 3.92 11.10
C ILE A 68 -6.89 4.92 10.64
N GLN A 69 -6.99 6.07 11.32
CA GLN A 69 -7.94 7.12 10.95
C GLN A 69 -7.65 7.69 9.56
N ILE A 70 -6.37 7.91 9.21
CA ILE A 70 -5.95 8.30 7.86
C ILE A 70 -6.38 7.25 6.84
N ILE A 71 -6.02 5.99 7.05
CA ILE A 71 -6.34 4.92 6.11
C ILE A 71 -7.86 4.81 5.91
N LEU A 72 -8.63 4.82 6.99
CA LEU A 72 -10.09 4.73 6.92
C LEU A 72 -10.71 5.97 6.26
N GLY A 73 -10.21 7.16 6.60
CA GLY A 73 -10.68 8.41 6.01
C GLY A 73 -10.38 8.49 4.52
N GLU A 74 -9.15 8.18 4.12
CA GLU A 74 -8.76 8.15 2.71
C GLU A 74 -9.57 7.09 1.96
N LEU A 75 -9.74 5.89 2.50
CA LEU A 75 -10.55 4.85 1.89
C LEU A 75 -12.01 5.30 1.72
N LEU A 76 -12.61 5.90 2.75
CA LEU A 76 -14.01 6.30 2.75
C LEU A 76 -14.29 7.49 1.83
N PHE A 77 -13.51 8.57 1.97
CA PHE A 77 -13.78 9.85 1.31
C PHE A 77 -13.12 9.99 -0.06
N VAL A 78 -12.05 9.23 -0.31
CA VAL A 78 -11.34 9.26 -1.60
C VAL A 78 -11.43 7.92 -2.30
N GLY A 79 -11.06 6.83 -1.64
CA GLY A 79 -11.01 5.49 -2.22
C GLY A 79 -12.34 5.04 -2.80
N ILE A 80 -13.43 5.11 -2.03
CA ILE A 80 -14.76 4.70 -2.48
C ILE A 80 -15.26 5.58 -3.63
N PRO A 81 -15.29 6.92 -3.54
CA PRO A 81 -15.70 7.77 -4.66
C PRO A 81 -14.84 7.57 -5.91
N THR A 82 -13.52 7.43 -5.75
CA THR A 82 -12.58 7.17 -6.84
C THR A 82 -12.88 5.82 -7.49
N GLY A 83 -13.04 4.77 -6.70
CA GLY A 83 -13.37 3.43 -7.17
C GLY A 83 -14.70 3.39 -7.92
N LEU A 84 -15.71 4.11 -7.43
CA LEU A 84 -17.00 4.25 -8.13
C LEU A 84 -16.85 5.03 -9.44
N PHE A 85 -16.14 6.16 -9.42
CA PHE A 85 -15.95 7.00 -10.61
C PHE A 85 -15.20 6.25 -11.71
N PHE A 86 -14.03 5.67 -11.40
CA PHE A 86 -13.23 4.95 -12.37
C PHE A 86 -13.82 3.58 -12.74
N GLY A 87 -14.40 2.87 -11.77
CA GLY A 87 -15.03 1.58 -12.00
C GLY A 87 -16.30 1.69 -12.86
N ALA A 88 -17.29 2.45 -12.38
CA ALA A 88 -18.55 2.61 -13.11
C ALA A 88 -18.40 3.51 -14.34
N GLY A 89 -17.68 4.62 -14.22
CA GLY A 89 -17.42 5.53 -15.34
C GLY A 89 -16.57 4.86 -16.43
N GLY A 90 -15.53 4.13 -16.04
CA GLY A 90 -14.73 3.32 -16.95
C GLY A 90 -15.55 2.23 -17.64
N TYR A 91 -16.41 1.52 -16.90
CA TYR A 91 -17.31 0.52 -17.48
C TYR A 91 -18.30 1.12 -18.49
N LEU A 92 -18.94 2.25 -18.15
CA LEU A 92 -19.87 2.93 -19.05
C LEU A 92 -19.17 3.47 -20.29
N TRP A 93 -17.98 4.03 -20.14
CA TRP A 93 -17.14 4.47 -21.26
C TRP A 93 -16.75 3.30 -22.15
N TRP A 94 -16.29 2.18 -21.57
CA TRP A 94 -15.94 0.96 -22.29
C TRP A 94 -17.12 0.40 -23.09
N ARG A 95 -18.34 0.45 -22.55
CA ARG A 95 -19.54 0.03 -23.28
C ARG A 95 -19.81 0.89 -24.52
N LYS A 96 -19.55 2.19 -24.45
CA LYS A 96 -19.79 3.15 -25.55
C LYS A 96 -18.75 3.11 -26.67
N LEU A 97 -17.61 2.44 -26.47
CA LEU A 97 -16.59 2.33 -27.52
C LEU A 97 -17.09 1.50 -28.74
N PRO A 98 -16.77 1.92 -29.98
CA PRO A 98 -17.08 1.17 -31.20
C PRO A 98 -16.48 -0.24 -31.19
N ALA A 99 -17.10 -1.17 -31.92
CA ALA A 99 -16.66 -2.57 -31.98
C ALA A 99 -15.24 -2.72 -32.59
N GLU A 100 -14.90 -1.87 -33.55
CA GLU A 100 -13.58 -1.83 -34.21
C GLU A 100 -12.46 -1.49 -33.21
N GLU A 101 -12.64 -0.44 -32.41
CA GLU A 101 -11.66 -0.05 -31.36
C GLU A 101 -11.49 -1.16 -30.32
N LYS A 102 -12.59 -1.82 -29.92
CA LYS A 102 -12.54 -2.95 -28.97
C LYS A 102 -11.76 -4.15 -29.51
N GLN A 103 -11.82 -4.40 -30.82
CA GLN A 103 -11.07 -5.48 -31.45
C GLN A 103 -9.57 -5.14 -31.50
N GLU A 104 -9.22 -3.90 -31.86
CA GLU A 104 -7.82 -3.44 -31.85
C GLU A 104 -7.20 -3.53 -30.44
N PHE A 105 -7.95 -3.21 -29.37
CA PHE A 105 -7.49 -3.41 -28.00
C PHE A 105 -7.26 -4.88 -27.66
N LYS A 106 -8.19 -5.79 -28.02
CA LYS A 106 -8.07 -7.22 -27.75
C LYS A 106 -6.90 -7.86 -28.50
N GLU A 107 -6.63 -7.43 -29.73
CA GLU A 107 -5.51 -7.93 -30.53
C GLU A 107 -4.17 -7.50 -29.96
N ARG A 108 -4.09 -6.29 -29.39
CA ARG A 108 -2.89 -5.77 -28.72
C ARG A 108 -2.69 -6.39 -27.33
N GLU A 109 -3.75 -6.60 -26.55
CA GLU A 109 -3.67 -7.25 -25.23
C GLU A 109 -3.13 -8.69 -25.32
N LYS A 110 -3.53 -9.44 -26.36
CA LYS A 110 -2.98 -10.78 -26.66
C LYS A 110 -1.47 -10.76 -26.96
N LYS A 111 -0.91 -9.65 -27.44
CA LYS A 111 0.54 -9.51 -27.67
C LYS A 111 1.29 -9.20 -26.39
N GLU A 112 0.66 -8.50 -25.44
CA GLU A 112 1.29 -8.10 -24.17
C GLU A 112 1.25 -9.18 -23.08
N THR A 113 0.35 -10.17 -23.18
CA THR A 113 0.19 -11.24 -22.17
C THR A 113 1.43 -12.10 -21.90
N HIS A 114 2.52 -11.97 -22.69
CA HIS A 114 3.80 -12.64 -22.44
C HIS A 114 4.73 -11.91 -21.46
N ARG A 115 4.38 -10.71 -20.99
CA ARG A 115 5.12 -10.04 -19.91
C ARG A 115 4.66 -10.60 -18.57
N THR A 116 5.50 -11.44 -17.95
CA THR A 116 5.35 -11.83 -16.55
C THR A 116 5.25 -10.57 -15.68
N LYS A 117 4.08 -10.35 -15.09
CA LYS A 117 3.90 -9.31 -14.07
C LYS A 117 4.71 -9.72 -12.86
N ASP A 118 5.86 -9.06 -12.66
CA ASP A 118 6.50 -9.01 -11.35
C ASP A 118 5.57 -8.26 -10.41
N TYR A 119 4.76 -9.02 -9.68
CA TYR A 119 4.07 -8.49 -8.52
C TYR A 119 5.14 -8.20 -7.48
N GLY A 120 5.61 -6.95 -7.43
CA GLY A 120 6.58 -6.46 -6.45
C GLY A 120 6.07 -6.67 -5.02
N GLY A 121 6.37 -7.83 -4.46
CA GLY A 121 6.01 -8.24 -3.10
C GLY A 121 6.94 -7.60 -2.07
N GLY A 122 6.74 -6.31 -1.78
CA GLY A 122 7.54 -5.58 -0.79
C GLY A 122 6.79 -5.12 0.47
N GLY A 123 5.45 -5.08 0.45
CA GLY A 123 4.68 -4.43 1.53
C GLY A 123 4.44 -5.28 2.78
N GLY A 124 4.27 -6.61 2.62
CA GLY A 124 3.82 -7.49 3.71
C GLY A 124 4.82 -7.61 4.86
N PHE A 125 6.12 -7.68 4.55
CA PHE A 125 7.15 -7.78 5.57
C PHE A 125 7.26 -6.52 6.43
N SER A 126 7.22 -5.32 5.81
CA SER A 126 7.26 -4.05 6.55
C SER A 126 6.06 -3.87 7.48
N PHE A 127 4.86 -4.27 7.04
CA PHE A 127 3.67 -4.25 7.90
C PHE A 127 3.78 -5.24 9.07
N PHE A 128 4.22 -6.47 8.80
CA PHE A 128 4.46 -7.46 9.84
C PHE A 128 5.49 -6.98 10.87
N MET A 129 6.60 -6.39 10.41
CA MET A 129 7.63 -5.79 11.26
C MET A 129 7.06 -4.70 12.16
N PHE A 130 6.22 -3.82 11.61
CA PHE A 130 5.57 -2.76 12.38
C PHE A 130 4.65 -3.31 13.48
N ILE A 131 3.86 -4.34 13.18
CA ILE A 131 2.98 -4.98 14.16
C ILE A 131 3.79 -5.66 15.27
N ALA A 132 4.83 -6.42 14.91
CA ALA A 132 5.71 -7.08 15.88
C ALA A 132 6.41 -6.04 16.80
N TYR A 133 6.81 -4.91 16.25
CA TYR A 133 7.38 -3.80 17.01
C TYR A 133 6.37 -3.20 18.00
N CYS A 134 5.13 -2.97 17.57
CA CYS A 134 4.07 -2.50 18.46
C CYS A 134 3.80 -3.47 19.61
N ILE A 135 3.78 -4.78 19.33
CA ILE A 135 3.62 -5.82 20.35
C ILE A 135 4.79 -5.79 21.35
N TYR A 136 6.03 -5.70 20.86
CA TYR A 136 7.21 -5.62 21.72
C TYR A 136 7.13 -4.44 22.69
N ILE A 137 6.86 -3.24 22.18
CA ILE A 137 6.74 -2.02 22.99
C ILE A 137 5.57 -2.11 23.98
N ALA A 138 4.48 -2.79 23.61
CA ALA A 138 3.35 -3.04 24.51
C ALA A 138 3.70 -3.99 25.64
N VAL A 139 4.46 -5.05 25.37
CA VAL A 139 4.97 -5.97 26.40
C VAL A 139 5.93 -5.26 27.35
N ASP A 140 6.73 -4.33 26.84
CA ASP A 140 7.65 -3.50 27.62
C ASP A 140 6.95 -2.36 28.40
N GLY A 141 5.62 -2.22 28.28
CA GLY A 141 4.81 -1.25 29.02
C GLY A 141 4.89 0.20 28.48
N ASN A 142 5.67 0.44 27.43
CA ASN A 142 5.94 1.78 26.90
C ASN A 142 5.01 2.18 25.74
N TYR A 143 3.99 1.38 25.41
CA TYR A 143 3.08 1.65 24.28
C TYR A 143 2.27 2.94 24.41
N ASN A 144 1.88 3.29 25.64
CA ASN A 144 1.20 4.54 25.96
C ASN A 144 2.16 5.61 26.49
N ALA A 145 3.47 5.33 26.53
CA ALA A 145 4.45 6.32 26.94
C ALA A 145 4.59 7.38 25.85
N THR A 146 4.78 8.63 26.26
CA THR A 146 5.05 9.74 25.35
C THR A 146 6.41 9.55 24.69
N LEU A 147 6.54 9.92 23.42
CA LEU A 147 7.81 9.75 22.68
C LEU A 147 8.99 10.47 23.36
N GLY A 148 8.71 11.62 23.98
CA GLY A 148 9.71 12.39 24.72
C GLY A 148 10.15 11.79 26.05
N SER A 149 9.49 10.73 26.54
CA SER A 149 9.82 10.09 27.83
C SER A 149 11.02 9.14 27.75
N GLN A 150 11.31 8.59 26.57
CA GLN A 150 12.36 7.60 26.36
C GLN A 150 13.51 8.20 25.54
N PRO A 151 14.77 7.85 25.85
CA PRO A 151 15.92 8.32 25.07
C PRO A 151 15.88 7.73 23.65
N TYR A 152 16.50 8.41 22.68
CA TYR A 152 16.61 7.92 21.31
C TYR A 152 17.15 6.48 21.21
N SER A 153 18.10 6.13 22.08
CA SER A 153 18.68 4.77 22.15
C SER A 153 17.64 3.69 22.43
N TYR A 154 16.61 3.98 23.24
CA TYR A 154 15.53 3.04 23.52
C TYR A 154 14.78 2.65 22.24
N TRP A 155 14.44 3.64 21.41
CA TRP A 155 13.74 3.41 20.14
C TRP A 155 14.59 2.57 19.17
N VAL A 156 15.90 2.83 19.10
CA VAL A 156 16.81 2.05 18.24
C VAL A 156 16.99 0.62 18.76
N TYR A 157 17.22 0.43 20.06
CA TYR A 157 17.43 -0.90 20.63
C TYR A 157 16.16 -1.75 20.58
N SER A 158 14.99 -1.17 20.84
CA SER A 158 13.71 -1.89 20.72
C SER A 158 13.46 -2.41 19.30
N TRP A 159 13.90 -1.70 18.26
CA TRP A 159 13.85 -2.19 16.88
C TRP A 159 14.72 -3.44 16.68
N PHE A 160 15.97 -3.42 17.15
CA PHE A 160 16.86 -4.58 17.06
C PHE A 160 16.39 -5.76 17.91
N LEU A 161 15.86 -5.49 19.11
CA LEU A 161 15.31 -6.53 19.98
C LEU A 161 14.07 -7.17 19.36
N THR A 162 13.21 -6.39 18.70
CA THR A 162 12.06 -6.91 17.96
C THR A 162 12.53 -7.83 16.83
N LEU A 163 13.51 -7.40 16.02
CA LEU A 163 14.09 -8.23 14.96
C LEU A 163 14.69 -9.53 15.51
N MET A 164 15.40 -9.44 16.62
CA MET A 164 15.98 -10.59 17.31
C MET A 164 14.87 -11.57 17.74
N TRP A 165 13.79 -11.10 18.36
CA TRP A 165 12.65 -11.94 18.74
C TRP A 165 11.97 -12.59 17.53
N ILE A 166 11.84 -11.90 16.41
CA ILE A 166 11.28 -12.47 15.17
C ILE A 166 12.17 -13.60 14.66
N ILE A 167 13.50 -13.41 14.64
CA ILE A 167 14.45 -14.45 14.22
C ILE A 167 14.40 -15.65 15.18
N ILE A 168 14.24 -15.42 16.49
CA ILE A 168 14.12 -16.51 17.47
C ILE A 168 12.81 -17.27 17.25
N VAL A 169 11.67 -16.58 17.18
CA VAL A 169 10.34 -17.20 17.12
C VAL A 169 10.03 -17.84 15.77
N LEU A 170 10.42 -17.21 14.66
CA LEU A 170 10.14 -17.74 13.31
C LEU A 170 11.36 -18.45 12.71
N GLY A 171 12.56 -17.91 12.92
CA GLY A 171 13.79 -18.43 12.32
C GLY A 171 14.21 -19.78 12.89
N ILE A 172 14.08 -20.01 14.21
CA ILE A 172 14.44 -21.31 14.79
C ILE A 172 13.51 -22.43 14.29
N PRO A 173 12.17 -22.30 14.34
CA PRO A 173 11.29 -23.33 13.77
C PRO A 173 11.50 -23.54 12.28
N ALA A 174 11.66 -22.46 11.51
CA ALA A 174 11.95 -22.56 10.08
C ALA A 174 13.27 -23.31 9.82
N GLY A 175 14.33 -23.01 10.59
CA GLY A 175 15.61 -23.70 10.51
C GLY A 175 15.50 -25.20 10.82
N ILE A 176 14.75 -25.56 11.86
CA ILE A 176 14.49 -26.97 12.21
C ILE A 176 13.74 -27.67 11.07
N ILE A 177 12.67 -27.07 10.55
CA ILE A 177 11.89 -27.63 9.44
C ILE A 177 12.76 -27.79 8.19
N LEU A 178 13.56 -26.78 7.84
CA LEU A 178 14.46 -26.83 6.69
C LEU A 178 15.50 -27.93 6.83
N LEU A 179 16.07 -28.13 8.02
CA LEU A 179 16.99 -29.23 8.29
C LEU A 179 16.30 -30.59 8.11
N ILE A 180 15.10 -30.77 8.67
CA ILE A 180 14.33 -32.03 8.51
C ILE A 180 14.03 -32.30 7.03
N VAL A 181 13.57 -31.30 6.29
CA VAL A 181 13.28 -31.43 4.85
C VAL A 181 14.55 -31.76 4.07
N TYR A 182 15.66 -31.06 4.36
CA TYR A 182 16.95 -31.32 3.74
C TYR A 182 17.37 -32.78 3.97
N PHE A 183 17.38 -33.25 5.22
CA PHE A 183 17.75 -34.64 5.53
C PHE A 183 16.79 -35.67 4.94
N LYS A 184 15.49 -35.37 4.82
CA LYS A 184 14.50 -36.33 4.32
C LYS A 184 14.42 -36.40 2.79
N VAL A 185 14.64 -35.28 2.11
CA VAL A 185 14.52 -35.18 0.64
C VAL A 185 15.85 -35.41 -0.06
N TRP A 186 16.95 -34.83 0.45
CA TRP A 186 18.24 -34.93 -0.22
C TRP A 186 18.97 -36.24 0.06
N ARG A 187 18.89 -36.76 1.29
CA ARG A 187 19.51 -38.06 1.62
C ARG A 187 18.87 -39.23 0.87
N LYS A 188 17.57 -39.14 0.57
CA LYS A 188 16.83 -40.17 -0.19
C LYS A 188 17.14 -40.16 -1.70
N LYS A 189 17.87 -39.15 -2.17
CA LYS A 189 18.29 -39.00 -3.57
C LYS A 189 19.75 -39.42 -3.78
N SER A 190 20.49 -39.66 -2.69
CA SER A 190 21.89 -40.12 -2.68
C SER A 190 22.04 -41.61 -2.34
N GLU A 191 20.94 -42.30 -2.01
CA GLU A 191 20.79 -43.77 -1.99
C GLU A 191 20.10 -44.20 -3.28
#